data_AF-A0A433U8C1-F1
#
_entry.id   AF-A0A433U8C1-F1
#
_cell.length_a   1.000
_cell.length_b   1.000
_cell.length_c   1.000
_cell.angle_alpha   90.00
_cell.angle_beta   90.00
_cell.angle_gamma   90.00
#
_symmetry.space_group_name_H-M   'P 1'
#
loop_
_entity.id
_entity.type
_entity.pdbx_description
1 polymer ?
#
loop_
_entity_poly.entity_id
_entity_poly.type
_entity_poly.pdbx_seq_one_letter_code
_entity_poly.pdbx_strand_id
1 'polypeptide(L)'
;MLLGDATFSTLWSPVTLTYAALTLVLILLVKALVKPYMSGNIPPFPAWPYPLLGHLPYLASGQRHKLREFREKAGDIFSLYFGSDLFVIVNGPRLVKEVLVKHGDTMSARPPQPYVDQGDYG
;
A
#
# COMPACT_ATOMS: atom_id res chain seq x y z
N MET A 1 34.81 -37.26 5.07
CA MET A 1 33.53 -37.94 5.35
C MET A 1 32.98 -37.56 6.73
N LEU A 2 33.12 -36.28 7.17
CA LEU A 2 32.68 -35.78 8.49
C LEU A 2 31.94 -34.41 8.40
N LEU A 3 31.49 -34.03 7.18
CA LEU A 3 30.82 -32.74 6.96
C LEU A 3 29.29 -32.89 6.81
N GLY A 4 28.77 -34.10 6.57
CA GLY A 4 27.34 -34.35 6.30
C GLY A 4 26.51 -34.65 7.56
N ASP A 5 27.18 -35.11 8.61
CA ASP A 5 26.64 -35.59 9.87
C ASP A 5 26.38 -34.45 10.86
N ALA A 6 27.27 -33.46 10.91
CA ALA A 6 27.09 -32.25 11.72
C ALA A 6 25.99 -31.31 11.17
N THR A 7 25.81 -31.30 9.84
CA THR A 7 24.76 -30.50 9.18
C THR A 7 23.39 -31.17 9.30
N PHE A 8 23.32 -32.50 9.25
CA PHE A 8 22.07 -33.25 9.42
C PHE A 8 21.50 -33.13 10.84
N SER A 9 22.35 -33.16 11.87
CA SER A 9 21.93 -33.04 13.27
C SER A 9 21.49 -31.62 13.66
N THR A 10 22.09 -30.59 13.06
CA THR A 10 21.71 -29.20 13.28
C THR A 10 20.38 -28.83 12.61
N LEU A 11 20.04 -29.46 11.48
CA LEU A 11 18.74 -29.27 10.81
C LEU A 11 17.54 -29.63 11.70
N TRP A 12 17.69 -30.61 12.60
CA TRP A 12 16.64 -31.02 13.54
C TRP A 12 16.73 -30.36 14.93
N SER A 13 17.61 -29.37 15.09
CA SER A 13 17.72 -28.66 16.35
C SER A 13 16.48 -27.81 16.63
N PRO A 14 16.08 -27.62 17.90
CA PRO A 14 15.00 -26.70 18.23
C PRO A 14 15.29 -25.27 17.73
N VAL A 15 16.57 -24.88 17.62
CA VAL A 15 16.98 -23.57 17.11
C VAL A 15 16.62 -23.42 15.64
N THR A 16 16.91 -24.39 14.76
CA THR A 16 16.52 -24.31 13.35
C THR A 16 15.00 -24.29 13.16
N LEU A 17 14.26 -25.04 13.99
CA LEU A 17 12.79 -24.99 14.00
C LEU A 17 12.24 -23.62 14.40
N THR A 18 12.83 -22.95 15.40
CA THR A 18 12.41 -21.58 15.76
C THR A 18 12.68 -20.58 14.63
N TYR A 19 13.84 -20.64 13.97
CA TYR A 19 14.14 -19.78 12.82
C TYR A 19 13.20 -20.07 11.64
N ALA A 20 12.90 -21.34 11.35
CA ALA A 20 11.94 -21.71 10.32
C ALA A 20 10.53 -21.19 10.64
N ALA A 21 10.09 -21.29 11.90
CA ALA A 21 8.81 -20.74 12.34
C ALA A 21 8.77 -19.21 12.24
N LEU A 22 9.83 -18.50 12.67
CA LEU A 22 9.92 -17.04 12.56
C LEU A 22 9.89 -16.57 11.11
N THR A 23 10.63 -17.24 10.21
CA THR A 23 10.61 -16.90 8.78
C THR A 23 9.25 -17.17 8.15
N LEU A 24 8.59 -18.29 8.50
CA LEU A 24 7.22 -18.56 8.07
C LEU A 24 6.25 -17.48 8.54
N VAL A 25 6.30 -17.09 9.82
CA VAL A 25 5.45 -16.03 10.39
C VAL A 25 5.71 -14.70 9.69
N LEU A 26 6.97 -14.36 9.43
CA LEU A 26 7.33 -13.14 8.70
C LEU A 26 6.77 -13.15 7.27
N ILE A 27 6.90 -14.28 6.54
CA ILE A 27 6.35 -14.42 5.19
C ILE A 27 4.82 -14.30 5.22
N LEU A 28 4.14 -14.93 6.19
CA LEU A 28 2.70 -14.82 6.35
C LEU A 28 2.27 -13.39 6.68
N LEU A 29 3.01 -12.69 7.53
CA LEU A 29 2.76 -11.29 7.86
C LEU A 29 2.91 -10.40 6.62
N VAL A 30 4.00 -10.57 5.86
CA VAL A 30 4.20 -9.84 4.60
C VAL A 30 3.09 -10.14 3.60
N LYS A 31 2.68 -11.40 3.43
CA LYS A 31 1.56 -11.76 2.54
C LYS A 31 0.24 -11.17 3.02
N ALA A 32 -0.03 -11.17 4.32
CA ALA A 32 -1.23 -10.56 4.90
C ALA A 32 -1.24 -9.04 4.67
N LEU A 33 -0.09 -8.39 4.84
CA LEU A 33 0.07 -6.98 4.54
C LEU A 33 -0.09 -6.69 3.04
N VAL A 34 0.46 -7.51 2.14
CA VAL A 34 0.42 -7.26 0.69
C VAL A 34 -0.91 -7.68 0.03
N LYS A 35 -1.67 -8.61 0.62
CA LYS A 35 -2.95 -9.10 0.10
C LYS A 35 -3.95 -7.99 -0.31
N PRO A 36 -4.21 -6.95 0.51
CA PRO A 36 -5.10 -5.85 0.10
C PRO A 36 -4.60 -5.07 -1.12
N TYR A 37 -3.29 -5.00 -1.32
CA TYR A 37 -2.67 -4.28 -2.45
C TYR A 37 -2.83 -5.00 -3.80
N MET A 38 -3.21 -6.28 -3.81
CA MET A 38 -3.29 -7.14 -5.01
C MET A 38 -4.72 -7.42 -5.48
N SER A 39 -5.76 -6.78 -4.89
CA SER A 39 -7.14 -7.05 -5.31
C SER A 39 -7.43 -6.51 -6.73
N GLY A 40 -8.00 -7.36 -7.59
CA GLY A 40 -7.91 -7.31 -9.06
C GLY A 40 -8.69 -6.21 -9.80
N ASN A 41 -9.22 -5.19 -9.14
CA ASN A 41 -9.97 -4.10 -9.79
C ASN A 41 -9.38 -2.70 -9.56
N ILE A 42 -8.14 -2.65 -9.07
CA ILE A 42 -7.50 -1.38 -8.71
C ILE A 42 -6.66 -0.86 -9.90
N PRO A 43 -6.78 0.42 -10.27
CA PRO A 43 -5.90 1.06 -11.26
C PRO A 43 -4.42 0.90 -10.91
N PRO A 44 -3.50 1.04 -11.88
CA PRO A 44 -2.08 0.77 -11.68
C PRO A 44 -1.48 1.59 -10.53
N PHE A 45 -0.56 0.95 -9.79
CA PHE A 45 0.23 1.61 -8.77
C PHE A 45 1.49 2.21 -9.40
N PRO A 46 1.76 3.51 -9.24
CA PRO A 46 2.92 4.16 -9.84
C PRO A 46 4.24 3.79 -9.16
N ALA A 47 4.17 3.25 -7.95
CA ALA A 47 5.31 2.81 -7.15
C ALA A 47 4.89 1.69 -6.18
N TRP A 48 5.85 0.93 -5.70
CA TRP A 48 5.59 -0.11 -4.69
C TRP A 48 5.30 0.54 -3.33
N PRO A 49 4.16 0.25 -2.69
CA PRO A 49 3.84 0.81 -1.38
C PRO A 49 4.74 0.22 -0.29
N TYR A 50 5.13 1.03 0.68
CA TYR A 50 5.79 0.53 1.89
C TYR A 50 4.79 -0.23 2.77
N PRO A 51 5.21 -1.33 3.42
CA PRO A 51 4.37 -1.99 4.42
C PRO A 51 4.02 -0.96 5.52
N LEU A 52 2.74 -0.90 5.90
CA LEU A 52 2.09 0.08 6.80
C LEU A 52 1.95 1.52 6.27
N LEU A 53 2.99 2.15 5.75
CA LEU A 53 2.95 3.58 5.39
C LEU A 53 2.37 3.83 3.98
N GLY A 54 2.32 2.81 3.13
CA GLY A 54 1.88 2.95 1.75
C GLY A 54 2.78 3.90 0.96
N HIS A 55 2.18 4.91 0.32
CA HIS A 55 2.86 5.90 -0.52
C HIS A 55 3.17 7.21 0.22
N LEU A 56 2.82 7.32 1.51
CA LEU A 56 3.06 8.52 2.32
C LEU A 56 4.53 9.00 2.30
N PRO A 57 5.55 8.14 2.46
CA PRO A 57 6.94 8.58 2.49
C PRO A 57 7.39 9.24 1.19
N TYR A 58 6.85 8.79 0.04
CA TYR A 58 7.14 9.40 -1.24
C TYR A 58 6.62 10.83 -1.31
N LEU A 59 5.44 11.09 -0.73
CA LEU A 59 4.74 12.37 -0.79
C LEU A 59 5.24 13.39 0.25
N ALA A 60 5.95 12.96 1.29
CA ALA A 60 6.55 13.83 2.31
C ALA A 60 7.56 14.83 1.73
N SER A 61 8.24 14.47 0.64
CA SER A 61 9.21 15.33 -0.06
C SER A 61 8.57 16.41 -0.94
N GLY A 62 7.24 16.37 -1.15
CA GLY A 62 6.53 17.32 -2.00
C GLY A 62 5.43 16.64 -2.83
N GLN A 63 4.19 16.74 -2.36
CA GLN A 63 3.02 16.09 -2.98
C GLN A 63 2.86 16.42 -4.46
N ARG A 64 2.91 17.72 -4.82
CA ARG A 64 2.68 18.19 -6.20
C ARG A 64 3.69 17.60 -7.19
N HIS A 65 4.99 17.64 -6.84
CA HIS A 65 6.03 17.13 -7.71
C HIS A 65 5.90 15.61 -7.88
N LYS A 66 5.65 14.89 -6.79
CA LYS A 66 5.54 13.43 -6.81
C LYS A 66 4.32 12.94 -7.54
N LEU A 67 3.18 13.63 -7.41
CA LEU A 67 1.98 13.32 -8.19
C LEU A 67 2.19 13.54 -9.69
N ARG A 68 2.98 14.54 -10.09
CA ARG A 68 3.38 14.72 -11.50
C ARG A 68 4.24 13.56 -11.99
N GLU A 69 5.25 13.16 -11.21
CA GLU A 69 6.10 12.01 -11.52
C GLU A 69 5.29 10.70 -11.63
N PHE A 70 4.32 10.51 -10.74
CA PHE A 70 3.41 9.35 -10.80
C PHE A 70 2.51 9.37 -12.02
N ARG A 71 2.02 10.55 -12.41
CA ARG A 71 1.26 10.72 -13.65
C ARG A 71 2.10 10.39 -14.89
N GLU A 72 3.36 10.80 -14.91
CA GLU A 72 4.27 10.47 -16.02
C GLU A 72 4.54 8.96 -16.14
N LYS A 73 4.58 8.24 -15.00
CA LYS A 73 4.84 6.79 -14.97
C LYS A 73 3.60 5.92 -15.21
N ALA A 74 2.48 6.25 -14.57
CA ALA A 74 1.27 5.42 -14.57
C ALA A 74 0.13 5.98 -15.44
N GLY A 75 0.22 7.24 -15.87
CA GLY A 75 -0.77 7.91 -16.70
C GLY A 75 -1.78 8.74 -15.90
N ASP A 76 -2.91 9.04 -16.55
CA ASP A 76 -3.95 9.93 -16.03
C ASP A 76 -4.86 9.27 -14.96
N ILE A 77 -4.75 7.97 -14.70
CA ILE A 77 -5.48 7.28 -13.63
C ILE A 77 -4.52 6.35 -12.89
N PHE A 78 -4.35 6.57 -11.59
CA PHE A 78 -3.49 5.72 -10.77
C PHE A 78 -3.97 5.67 -9.32
N SER A 79 -3.50 4.65 -8.60
CA SER A 79 -3.90 4.41 -7.21
C SER A 79 -2.73 4.62 -6.26
N LEU A 80 -3.00 5.21 -5.09
CA LEU A 80 -2.05 5.41 -4.00
C LEU A 80 -2.64 4.92 -2.69
N TYR A 81 -1.80 4.45 -1.79
CA TYR A 81 -2.18 4.14 -0.42
C TYR A 81 -1.72 5.23 0.54
N PHE A 82 -2.66 5.74 1.32
CA PHE A 82 -2.36 6.58 2.48
C PHE A 82 -2.56 5.72 3.73
N GLY A 83 -1.46 5.17 4.26
CA GLY A 83 -1.54 4.18 5.33
C GLY A 83 -2.25 2.90 4.85
N SER A 84 -3.39 2.58 5.47
CA SER A 84 -4.28 1.46 5.10
C SER A 84 -5.30 1.81 4.02
N ASP A 85 -5.50 3.10 3.73
CA ASP A 85 -6.61 3.56 2.90
C ASP A 85 -6.17 3.73 1.44
N LEU A 86 -6.97 3.22 0.52
CA LEU A 86 -6.75 3.29 -0.92
C LEU A 86 -7.38 4.55 -1.52
N PHE A 87 -6.57 5.31 -2.24
CA PHE A 87 -6.97 6.52 -2.94
C PHE A 87 -6.73 6.38 -4.43
N VAL A 88 -7.78 6.59 -5.23
CA VAL A 88 -7.68 6.62 -6.69
C VAL A 88 -7.62 8.07 -7.15
N ILE A 89 -6.56 8.39 -7.90
CA ILE A 89 -6.33 9.74 -8.41
C ILE A 89 -6.59 9.75 -9.92
N VAL A 90 -7.43 10.68 -10.35
CA VAL A 90 -7.79 10.91 -11.75
C VAL A 90 -7.26 12.28 -12.17
N ASN A 91 -6.29 12.28 -13.08
CA ASN A 91 -5.61 13.45 -13.62
C ASN A 91 -5.90 13.61 -15.11
N GLY A 92 -7.06 14.17 -15.49
CA GLY A 92 -7.33 14.47 -16.89
C GLY A 92 -8.66 15.19 -17.06
N PRO A 93 -8.73 16.30 -17.83
CA PRO A 93 -9.95 17.11 -17.89
C PRO A 93 -11.16 16.32 -18.43
N ARG A 94 -10.93 15.39 -19.36
CA ARG A 94 -11.99 14.51 -19.89
C ARG A 94 -12.43 13.46 -18.88
N LEU A 95 -11.47 12.80 -18.23
CA LEU A 95 -11.73 11.74 -17.25
C LEU A 95 -12.38 12.28 -15.98
N VAL A 96 -11.90 13.42 -15.48
CA VAL A 96 -12.51 14.11 -14.33
C VAL A 96 -13.95 14.50 -14.67
N LYS A 97 -14.21 15.06 -15.86
CA LYS A 97 -15.58 15.36 -16.29
C LYS A 97 -16.44 14.11 -16.34
N GLU A 98 -15.94 13.01 -16.90
CA GLU A 98 -16.69 11.76 -17.00
C GLU A 98 -17.02 11.17 -15.63
N VAL A 99 -16.03 11.12 -14.73
CA VAL A 99 -16.19 10.60 -13.38
C VAL A 99 -17.15 11.47 -12.56
N LEU A 100 -17.02 12.80 -12.63
CA LEU A 100 -17.93 13.71 -11.92
C LEU A 100 -19.35 13.69 -12.49
N VAL A 101 -19.52 13.47 -13.80
CA VAL A 101 -20.86 13.38 -14.41
C VAL A 101 -21.51 12.03 -14.12
N LYS A 102 -20.79 10.92 -14.24
CA LYS A 102 -21.35 9.58 -14.05
C LYS A 102 -21.44 9.16 -12.58
N HIS A 103 -20.53 9.62 -11.74
CA HIS A 103 -20.37 9.19 -10.34
C HIS A 103 -20.35 10.38 -9.36
N GLY A 104 -20.89 11.52 -9.79
CA GLY A 104 -20.93 12.75 -8.99
C GLY A 104 -21.59 12.57 -7.63
N ASP A 105 -22.70 11.84 -7.56
CA ASP A 105 -23.42 11.59 -6.30
C ASP A 105 -22.53 10.86 -5.29
N THR A 106 -21.81 9.81 -5.72
CA THR A 106 -20.89 9.05 -4.85
C THR A 106 -19.63 9.85 -4.50
N MET A 107 -19.10 10.66 -5.43
CA MET A 107 -17.91 11.48 -5.19
C MET A 107 -18.21 12.78 -4.44
N SER A 108 -19.47 13.19 -4.33
CA SER A 108 -19.88 14.38 -3.58
C SER A 108 -19.69 14.20 -2.06
N ALA A 109 -19.69 12.95 -1.60
CA ALA A 109 -19.44 12.60 -0.21
C ALA A 109 -17.99 12.96 0.18
N ARG A 110 -17.84 13.83 1.17
CA ARG A 110 -16.53 14.18 1.73
C ARG A 110 -16.08 13.05 2.66
N PRO A 111 -14.89 12.46 2.47
CA PRO A 111 -14.40 11.46 3.40
C PRO A 111 -14.28 12.09 4.80
N PRO A 112 -14.65 11.35 5.87
CA PRO A 112 -14.52 11.85 7.23
C PRO A 112 -13.06 12.25 7.48
N GLN A 113 -12.85 13.48 7.95
CA GLN A 113 -11.51 13.98 8.24
C GLN A 113 -11.03 13.30 9.52
N PRO A 114 -9.93 12.53 9.50
CA PRO A 114 -9.51 11.72 10.65
C PRO A 114 -8.97 12.54 11.84
N TYR A 115 -8.93 13.88 11.76
CA TYR A 115 -8.25 14.72 12.76
C TYR A 115 -9.01 16.01 13.14
N VAL A 116 -10.26 16.18 12.73
CA VAL A 116 -11.05 17.33 13.24
C VAL A 116 -11.63 16.90 14.58
N ASP A 117 -10.89 17.23 15.64
CA ASP A 117 -11.42 17.24 17.01
C ASP A 117 -12.54 18.29 17.05
N GLN A 118 -13.79 17.81 17.11
CA GLN A 118 -14.98 18.63 17.21
C GLN A 118 -15.17 19.04 18.68
N GLY A 119 -14.19 19.77 19.20
CA GLY A 119 -14.08 20.08 20.63
C GLY A 119 -14.14 21.57 20.99
N ASP A 120 -14.23 22.51 20.03
CA ASP A 120 -14.09 23.92 20.39
C ASP A 120 -14.79 24.90 19.42
N TYR A 121 -16.13 24.86 19.38
CA TYR A 121 -16.97 25.97 18.92
C TYR A 121 -18.17 26.09 19.86
N GLY A 122 -17.91 26.56 21.09
CA GLY A 122 -18.91 27.06 22.04
C GLY A 122 -18.87 28.58 22.11
#